data_AF-A0A8C2SX28-F1
#
_entry.id   AF-A0A8C2SX28-F1
#
_cell.length_a   1.000
_cell.length_b   1.000
_cell.length_c   1.000
_cell.angle_alpha   90.00
_cell.angle_beta   90.00
_cell.angle_gamma   90.00
#
_symmetry.space_group_name_H-M   'P 1'
#
loop_
_entity.id
_entity.type
_entity.pdbx_description
1 polymer ?
#
loop_
_entity_poly.entity_id
_entity_poly.type
_entity_poly.pdbx_seq_one_letter_code
_entity_poly.pdbx_strand_id
1 'polypeptide(L)'
;MAVRACSEALLLLLLAPQLTVLQDMEPLGSGDETRRAEPGLNAPESTALEVGECTVTCGIGIQEVLSTSGCPGKEEKCIVGVKECRGPVDCGWGRPISENSTSVMMTCIYISPENRFQYVWKVLIPDEPASILPNDSAIVVVHRGMHSVTYQCETHENGTTIASVKYTVNTTTGLKIKKAKGKLRELSKKRWTNAILIFCVVTAVILTIGVICIVVFIILHWALVKAGLESKCGRGNKDKKLSDSSSVSTLE
;
A
#
# COMPACT_ATOMS: atom_id res chain seq x y z
N MET A 1 -25.37 -36.69 22.89
CA MET A 1 -25.99 -35.52 23.55
C MET A 1 -24.86 -34.88 24.37
N ALA A 2 -24.30 -33.73 24.07
CA ALA A 2 -24.94 -32.45 23.83
C ALA A 2 -24.28 -31.69 22.66
N VAL A 3 -25.12 -30.92 21.99
CA VAL A 3 -24.87 -30.13 20.78
C VAL A 3 -25.18 -28.68 21.15
N ARG A 4 -24.40 -27.74 20.57
CA ARG A 4 -24.62 -26.29 20.46
C ARG A 4 -24.37 -25.43 21.72
N ALA A 5 -23.38 -24.55 21.62
CA ALA A 5 -23.62 -23.11 21.46
C ALA A 5 -22.26 -22.36 21.49
N CYS A 6 -21.67 -22.06 20.34
CA CYS A 6 -20.63 -21.04 20.23
C CYS A 6 -20.48 -20.64 18.76
N SER A 7 -21.38 -19.78 18.26
CA SER A 7 -21.39 -19.37 16.85
C SER A 7 -21.95 -17.96 16.61
N GLU A 8 -22.09 -17.12 17.63
CA GLU A 8 -22.72 -15.79 17.45
C GLU A 8 -22.06 -14.73 18.36
N ALA A 9 -20.74 -14.56 18.27
CA ALA A 9 -20.06 -13.50 19.04
C ALA A 9 -18.90 -12.79 18.31
N LEU A 10 -18.56 -13.17 17.06
CA LEU A 10 -17.38 -12.61 16.39
C LEU A 10 -17.68 -11.63 15.24
N LEU A 11 -18.96 -11.34 14.95
CA LEU A 11 -19.35 -10.60 13.75
C LEU A 11 -19.76 -9.12 13.97
N LEU A 12 -19.63 -8.58 15.20
CA LEU A 12 -20.07 -7.21 15.52
C LEU A 12 -18.94 -6.21 15.82
N LEU A 13 -17.67 -6.55 15.57
CA LEU A 13 -16.52 -5.66 15.86
C LEU A 13 -15.95 -4.91 14.65
N LEU A 14 -16.61 -4.92 13.48
CA LEU A 14 -16.04 -4.35 12.25
C LEU A 14 -16.71 -3.09 11.69
N LEU A 15 -17.65 -2.46 12.37
CA LEU A 15 -18.28 -1.24 11.86
C LEU A 15 -18.59 -0.21 12.96
N ALA A 16 -17.68 0.75 13.15
CA ALA A 16 -18.03 2.10 13.59
C ALA A 16 -16.94 3.10 13.14
N PRO A 17 -17.27 4.09 12.29
CA PRO A 17 -16.44 5.27 11.99
C PRO A 17 -16.89 6.51 12.79
N GLN A 18 -16.09 7.58 12.67
CA GLN A 18 -16.29 9.00 13.06
C GLN A 18 -15.68 9.40 14.44
N LEU A 19 -14.62 10.21 14.54
CA LEU A 19 -14.39 11.63 14.18
C LEU A 19 -14.93 12.62 15.24
N THR A 20 -14.01 13.21 16.03
CA THR A 20 -14.06 14.52 16.74
C THR A 20 -12.82 14.62 17.66
N VAL A 21 -12.18 15.73 18.00
CA VAL A 21 -12.10 17.14 17.56
C VAL A 21 -10.97 17.75 18.43
N LEU A 22 -10.12 18.60 17.83
CA LEU A 22 -9.51 19.85 18.32
C LEU A 22 -8.81 19.96 19.71
N GLN A 23 -7.57 20.47 19.70
CA GLN A 23 -6.96 21.51 20.57
C GLN A 23 -5.42 21.46 20.36
N ASP A 24 -4.60 22.52 20.32
CA ASP A 24 -4.75 23.97 20.31
C ASP A 24 -3.38 24.57 19.88
N MET A 25 -3.37 25.84 19.46
CA MET A 25 -2.17 26.61 19.06
C MET A 25 -1.32 27.07 20.25
N GLU A 26 0.02 27.10 20.08
CA GLU A 26 0.88 28.30 20.13
C GLU A 26 2.37 27.91 20.07
N PRO A 27 3.22 28.72 19.40
CA PRO A 27 4.46 29.11 20.07
C PRO A 27 4.75 30.62 19.97
N LEU A 28 5.23 31.16 21.09
CA LEU A 28 5.73 32.53 21.24
C LEU A 28 7.11 32.71 20.58
N GLY A 29 7.20 33.71 19.70
CA GLY A 29 8.16 34.82 19.74
C GLY A 29 9.67 34.55 19.69
N SER A 30 10.32 35.05 18.63
CA SER A 30 11.65 35.66 18.70
C SER A 30 11.84 36.61 17.52
N GLY A 31 12.04 37.91 17.78
CA GLY A 31 12.46 38.90 16.78
C GLY A 31 13.99 39.01 16.72
N ASP A 32 14.56 39.39 15.57
CA ASP A 32 15.17 40.71 15.30
C ASP A 32 15.85 40.71 13.90
N GLU A 33 16.03 41.93 13.37
CA GLU A 33 17.06 42.39 12.43
C GLU A 33 16.78 42.48 10.90
N THR A 34 16.20 43.63 10.53
CA THR A 34 16.78 44.68 9.64
C THR A 34 17.55 44.29 8.36
N ARG A 35 17.00 44.70 7.20
CA ARG A 35 17.67 45.60 6.23
C ARG A 35 16.72 46.12 5.13
N ARG A 36 16.70 47.44 4.94
CA ARG A 36 16.09 48.19 3.82
C ARG A 36 17.04 48.23 2.61
N ALA A 37 16.46 48.14 1.40
CA ALA A 37 16.69 48.98 0.20
C ALA A 37 15.99 48.27 -1.00
N GLU A 38 14.76 48.63 -1.37
CA GLU A 38 14.35 49.66 -2.37
C GLU A 38 14.24 49.12 -3.83
N PRO A 39 13.32 49.67 -4.65
CA PRO A 39 12.28 48.87 -5.31
C PRO A 39 12.44 48.78 -6.84
N GLY A 40 11.96 47.68 -7.41
CA GLY A 40 11.96 47.46 -8.85
C GLY A 40 10.68 46.81 -9.35
N LEU A 41 9.85 47.63 -9.98
CA LEU A 41 8.88 47.31 -11.03
C LEU A 41 7.66 46.45 -10.64
N ASN A 42 6.52 47.14 -10.54
CA ASN A 42 5.18 46.58 -10.45
C ASN A 42 4.91 45.57 -11.59
N ALA A 43 4.91 44.28 -11.27
CA ALA A 43 4.06 43.30 -11.93
C ALA A 43 2.90 43.00 -10.97
N PRO A 44 1.67 42.81 -11.44
CA PRO A 44 0.58 42.44 -10.55
C PRO A 44 0.98 41.12 -9.90
N GLU A 45 1.14 41.17 -8.58
CA GLU A 45 1.47 40.05 -7.72
C GLU A 45 0.50 38.91 -8.04
N SER A 46 1.01 37.93 -8.78
CA SER A 46 0.24 36.85 -9.37
C SER A 46 -0.26 35.94 -8.25
N THR A 47 -1.46 36.23 -7.77
CA THR A 47 -2.19 35.50 -6.73
C THR A 47 -2.65 34.10 -7.18
N ALA A 48 -2.08 33.58 -8.28
CA ALA A 48 -2.44 32.33 -8.93
C ALA A 48 -1.24 31.41 -9.22
N LEU A 49 -0.14 31.55 -8.47
CA LEU A 49 1.00 30.63 -8.51
C LEU A 49 1.03 29.80 -7.23
N GLU A 50 0.96 28.49 -7.40
CA GLU A 50 1.07 27.50 -6.34
C GLU A 50 2.36 26.71 -6.54
N VAL A 51 3.08 26.45 -5.46
CA VAL A 51 4.29 25.63 -5.50
C VAL A 51 3.87 24.21 -5.11
N GLY A 52 4.13 23.24 -5.99
CA GLY A 52 3.84 21.82 -5.74
C GLY A 52 4.71 21.24 -4.63
N GLU A 53 4.65 19.94 -4.39
CA GLU A 53 5.54 19.30 -3.40
C GLU A 53 6.93 19.04 -3.98
N CYS A 54 7.95 19.02 -3.12
CA CYS A 54 9.30 18.67 -3.51
C CYS A 54 9.36 17.18 -3.88
N THR A 55 10.00 16.82 -5.00
CA THR A 55 10.09 15.42 -5.44
C THR A 55 10.93 14.53 -4.53
N VAL A 56 11.68 15.13 -3.59
CA VAL A 56 12.57 14.40 -2.68
C VAL A 56 12.19 14.67 -1.24
N THR A 57 12.37 13.65 -0.40
CA THR A 57 12.21 13.74 1.05
C THR A 57 13.50 14.16 1.76
N CYS A 58 14.62 14.18 1.06
CA CYS A 58 15.95 14.53 1.57
C CYS A 58 16.88 14.93 0.40
N GLY A 59 17.96 15.65 0.70
CA GLY A 59 18.94 16.07 -0.28
C GLY A 59 18.42 17.16 -1.21
N ILE A 60 18.72 17.04 -2.51
CA ILE A 60 18.32 18.00 -3.53
C ILE A 60 17.34 17.36 -4.53
N GLY A 61 16.31 18.10 -4.90
CA GLY A 61 15.30 17.66 -5.85
C GLY A 61 14.72 18.82 -6.63
N ILE A 62 13.62 18.53 -7.33
CA ILE A 62 12.89 19.49 -8.14
C ILE A 62 11.47 19.63 -7.61
N GLN A 63 10.86 20.78 -7.86
CA GLN A 63 9.51 21.10 -7.43
C GLN A 63 8.81 21.85 -8.56
N GLU A 64 7.61 21.41 -8.88
CA GLU A 64 6.81 22.03 -9.92
C GLU A 64 6.23 23.35 -9.42
N VAL A 65 6.22 24.36 -10.30
CA VAL A 65 5.49 25.60 -10.09
C VAL A 65 4.24 25.51 -10.94
N LEU A 66 3.09 25.54 -10.27
CA LEU A 66 1.77 25.40 -10.86
C LEU A 66 1.12 26.78 -10.96
N SER A 67 0.42 27.03 -12.06
CA SER A 67 -0.50 28.16 -12.14
C SER A 67 -1.93 27.67 -12.05
N THR A 68 -2.75 28.37 -11.26
CA THR A 68 -4.18 28.12 -11.10
C THR A 68 -5.03 28.95 -12.07
N SER A 69 -4.41 29.73 -12.95
CA SER A 69 -5.09 30.62 -13.89
C SER A 69 -4.38 30.64 -15.25
N GLY A 70 -5.14 30.74 -16.34
CA GLY A 70 -4.57 30.85 -17.68
C GLY A 70 -4.06 29.53 -18.28
N CYS A 71 -4.45 28.39 -17.68
CA CYS A 71 -4.10 27.08 -18.19
C CYS A 71 -4.82 26.78 -19.51
N PRO A 72 -4.12 26.17 -20.49
CA PRO A 72 -4.76 25.76 -21.73
C PRO A 72 -5.81 24.68 -21.47
N GLY A 73 -6.98 24.80 -22.12
CA GLY A 73 -8.07 23.83 -21.97
C GLY A 73 -9.00 24.10 -20.78
N LYS A 74 -9.39 23.05 -20.07
CA LYS A 74 -10.29 23.09 -18.89
C LYS A 74 -9.57 22.64 -17.61
N GLU A 75 -8.24 22.74 -17.60
CA GLU A 75 -7.42 22.34 -16.46
C GLU A 75 -7.48 23.41 -15.35
N GLU A 76 -7.67 22.98 -14.11
CA GLU A 76 -7.70 23.87 -12.95
C GLU A 76 -6.30 24.32 -12.52
N LYS A 77 -5.27 23.51 -12.80
CA LYS A 77 -3.86 23.79 -12.54
C LYS A 77 -2.99 23.26 -13.67
N CYS A 78 -1.96 24.00 -14.05
CA CYS A 78 -0.99 23.61 -15.06
C CYS A 78 0.43 23.97 -14.65
N ILE A 79 1.41 23.20 -15.10
CA ILE A 79 2.83 23.40 -14.77
C ILE A 79 3.38 24.55 -15.61
N VAL A 80 3.84 25.61 -14.96
CA VAL A 80 4.44 26.79 -15.61
C VAL A 80 5.96 26.85 -15.42
N GLY A 81 6.53 26.00 -14.58
CA GLY A 81 7.97 25.90 -14.41
C GLY A 81 8.38 24.84 -13.40
N VAL A 82 9.70 24.71 -13.23
CA VAL A 82 10.31 23.84 -12.24
C VAL A 82 11.33 24.67 -11.47
N LYS A 83 11.37 24.48 -10.15
CA LYS A 83 12.35 25.07 -9.24
C LYS A 83 13.10 23.97 -8.50
N GLU A 84 14.32 24.27 -8.06
CA GLU A 84 15.07 23.36 -7.19
C GLU A 84 14.56 23.48 -5.76
N CYS A 85 14.42 22.34 -5.09
CA CYS A 85 14.03 22.26 -3.68
C CYS A 85 15.07 21.48 -2.89
N ARG A 86 15.18 21.79 -1.60
CA ARG A 86 16.12 21.14 -0.68
C ARG A 86 15.38 20.50 0.48
N GLY A 87 15.74 19.25 0.77
CA GLY A 87 15.34 18.55 1.97
C GLY A 87 16.49 18.47 2.99
N PRO A 88 16.31 17.68 4.06
CA PRO A 88 17.37 17.38 5.02
C PRO A 88 18.62 16.78 4.36
N VAL A 89 19.80 17.13 4.87
CA VAL A 89 21.09 16.65 4.32
C VAL A 89 21.27 15.15 4.49
N ASP A 90 20.87 14.57 5.64
CA ASP A 90 20.99 13.14 5.88
C ASP A 90 19.83 12.36 5.23
N CYS A 91 20.13 11.63 4.16
CA CYS A 91 19.21 10.75 3.47
C CYS A 91 19.20 9.32 4.03
N GLY A 92 19.99 9.06 5.07
CA GLY A 92 20.06 7.75 5.70
C GLY A 92 20.65 6.68 4.79
N TRP A 93 19.99 5.53 4.73
CA TRP A 93 20.48 4.34 4.02
C TRP A 93 19.97 4.26 2.59
N GLY A 94 20.88 4.36 1.63
CA GLY A 94 20.60 4.23 0.21
C GLY A 94 20.54 2.77 -0.25
N ARG A 95 19.97 2.58 -1.44
CA ARG A 95 19.94 1.29 -2.15
C ARG A 95 20.93 1.31 -3.32
N PRO A 96 21.90 0.38 -3.39
CA PRO A 96 22.85 0.33 -4.51
C PRO A 96 22.14 0.21 -5.87
N ILE A 97 22.72 0.80 -6.92
CA ILE A 97 22.22 0.68 -8.31
C ILE A 97 22.27 -0.77 -8.76
N SER A 98 23.39 -1.45 -8.48
CA SER A 98 23.56 -2.85 -8.79
C SER A 98 24.36 -3.56 -7.72
N GLU A 99 23.99 -4.81 -7.46
CA GLU A 99 24.56 -5.59 -6.37
C GLU A 99 24.91 -7.02 -6.83
N ASN A 100 26.16 -7.21 -7.20
CA ASN A 100 26.73 -8.47 -7.67
C ASN A 100 27.45 -9.22 -6.53
N SER A 101 27.88 -10.46 -6.80
CA SER A 101 28.66 -11.25 -5.85
C SER A 101 30.08 -10.73 -5.66
N THR A 102 30.63 -10.00 -6.62
CA THR A 102 32.01 -9.50 -6.61
C THR A 102 32.10 -8.00 -6.34
N SER A 103 31.14 -7.23 -6.86
CA SER A 103 31.13 -5.77 -6.76
C SER A 103 29.75 -5.21 -6.46
N VAL A 104 29.73 -3.97 -5.98
CA VAL A 104 28.52 -3.19 -5.70
C VAL A 104 28.71 -1.81 -6.33
N MET A 105 27.71 -1.36 -7.08
CA MET A 105 27.67 -0.04 -7.69
C MET A 105 26.72 0.85 -6.90
N MET A 106 27.23 1.97 -6.39
CA MET A 106 26.51 2.90 -5.51
C MET A 106 26.54 4.30 -6.12
N THR A 107 25.54 5.11 -5.81
CA THR A 107 25.40 6.47 -6.33
C THR A 107 25.21 7.49 -5.22
N CYS A 108 25.76 8.68 -5.44
CA CYS A 108 25.43 9.88 -4.70
C CYS A 108 24.06 10.41 -5.12
N ILE A 109 23.54 11.36 -4.36
CA ILE A 109 22.27 12.04 -4.66
C ILE A 109 22.61 13.29 -5.45
N TYR A 110 22.08 13.42 -6.66
CA TYR A 110 22.29 14.57 -7.51
C TYR A 110 21.07 14.82 -8.38
N ILE A 111 20.98 16.05 -8.90
CA ILE A 111 20.07 16.43 -9.98
C ILE A 111 20.89 16.84 -11.21
N SER A 112 20.27 16.90 -12.38
CA SER A 112 20.97 17.38 -13.58
C SER A 112 21.09 18.91 -13.58
N PRO A 113 22.23 19.48 -14.03
CA PRO A 113 23.43 18.82 -14.54
C PRO A 113 24.42 18.39 -13.43
N GLU A 114 25.02 17.20 -13.58
CA GLU A 114 25.87 16.56 -12.57
C GLU A 114 27.15 17.34 -12.24
N ASN A 115 27.69 18.08 -13.22
CA ASN A 115 28.96 18.80 -13.12
C ASN A 115 28.95 20.01 -12.16
N ARG A 116 27.79 20.38 -11.63
CA ARG A 116 27.65 21.43 -10.60
C ARG A 116 28.06 20.95 -9.20
N PHE A 117 28.08 19.64 -8.99
CA PHE A 117 28.28 19.05 -7.68
C PHE A 117 29.67 18.44 -7.55
N GLN A 118 30.17 18.43 -6.32
CA GLN A 118 31.38 17.72 -5.95
C GLN A 118 30.99 16.53 -5.07
N TYR A 119 31.57 15.36 -5.35
CA TYR A 119 31.25 14.13 -4.64
C TYR A 119 32.43 13.68 -3.80
N VAL A 120 32.16 13.36 -2.54
CA VAL A 120 33.18 12.83 -1.63
C VAL A 120 32.69 11.49 -1.10
N TRP A 121 33.37 10.43 -1.52
CA TRP A 121 33.15 9.09 -0.99
C TRP A 121 34.01 8.88 0.25
N LYS A 122 33.39 8.36 1.31
CA LYS A 122 34.04 8.01 2.57
C LYS A 122 33.74 6.57 2.93
N VAL A 123 34.72 5.91 3.52
CA VAL A 123 34.57 4.61 4.14
C VAL A 123 34.43 4.82 5.63
N LEU A 124 33.33 4.31 6.19
CA LEU A 124 33.05 4.34 7.63
C LEU A 124 33.41 2.96 8.19
N ILE A 125 34.51 2.91 8.92
CA ILE A 125 34.94 1.75 9.70
C ILE A 125 34.64 2.09 11.17
N PRO A 126 34.01 1.18 11.94
CA PRO A 126 33.80 1.40 13.36
C PRO A 126 35.12 1.70 14.08
N ASP A 127 35.10 2.65 15.01
CA ASP A 127 36.25 3.05 15.84
C ASP A 127 37.45 3.65 15.07
N GLU A 128 37.32 3.87 13.76
CA GLU A 128 38.31 4.52 12.92
C GLU A 128 37.76 5.82 12.32
N PRO A 129 38.63 6.82 12.03
CA PRO A 129 38.21 7.99 11.29
C PRO A 129 37.74 7.62 9.88
N ALA A 130 36.76 8.37 9.37
CA ALA A 130 36.25 8.17 8.02
C ALA A 130 37.38 8.36 6.99
N SER A 131 37.64 7.33 6.18
CA SER A 131 38.70 7.35 5.17
C SER A 131 38.13 7.81 3.82
N ILE A 132 38.72 8.84 3.22
CA ILE A 132 38.26 9.38 1.93
C ILE A 132 38.74 8.47 0.80
N LEU A 133 37.82 8.07 -0.05
CA LEU A 133 38.09 7.28 -1.23
C LEU A 133 38.58 8.21 -2.37
N PRO A 134 39.53 7.78 -3.22
CA PRO A 134 40.06 8.62 -4.29
C PRO A 134 39.07 8.89 -5.44
N ASN A 135 37.84 8.38 -5.38
CA ASN A 135 36.84 8.59 -6.43
C ASN A 135 35.98 9.82 -6.11
N ASP A 136 35.93 10.75 -7.05
CA ASP A 136 35.23 12.03 -7.00
C ASP A 136 33.96 12.08 -7.87
N SER A 137 33.57 10.95 -8.47
CA SER A 137 32.36 10.84 -9.30
C SER A 137 31.11 10.51 -8.50
N ALA A 138 29.93 10.80 -9.07
CA ALA A 138 28.65 10.48 -8.44
C ALA A 138 28.44 8.96 -8.28
N ILE A 139 29.16 8.13 -9.04
CA ILE A 139 28.99 6.67 -9.05
C ILE A 139 30.31 5.99 -8.68
N VAL A 140 30.28 5.17 -7.64
CA VAL A 140 31.42 4.34 -7.25
C VAL A 140 31.11 2.87 -7.41
N VAL A 141 32.07 2.12 -7.95
CA VAL A 141 32.05 0.65 -7.98
C VAL A 141 33.09 0.14 -6.99
N VAL A 142 32.64 -0.60 -5.99
CA VAL A 142 33.51 -1.18 -4.95
C VAL A 142 33.46 -2.70 -5.01
N HIS A 143 34.60 -3.33 -4.74
CA HIS A 143 34.70 -4.78 -4.64
C HIS A 143 34.31 -5.25 -3.25
N ARG A 144 33.66 -6.41 -3.16
CA ARG A 144 33.31 -7.01 -1.88
C ARG A 144 34.57 -7.56 -1.21
N GLY A 145 34.78 -7.11 0.02
CA GLY A 145 35.80 -7.66 0.90
C GLY A 145 35.29 -8.85 1.72
N MET A 146 36.16 -9.30 2.62
CA MET A 146 35.84 -10.34 3.61
C MET A 146 34.93 -9.83 4.73
N HIS A 147 34.93 -8.51 4.98
CA HIS A 147 34.13 -7.85 6.01
C HIS A 147 33.07 -6.95 5.39
N SER A 148 31.98 -6.73 6.12
CA SER A 148 30.98 -5.74 5.73
C SER A 148 31.51 -4.35 6.01
N VAL A 149 31.39 -3.47 5.03
CA VAL A 149 31.90 -2.09 5.12
C VAL A 149 30.78 -1.12 4.80
N THR A 150 30.75 0.00 5.50
CA THR A 150 29.81 1.09 5.24
C THR A 150 30.51 2.16 4.41
N TYR A 151 29.89 2.55 3.32
CA TYR A 151 30.32 3.67 2.49
C TYR A 151 29.34 4.82 2.67
N GLN A 152 29.84 6.05 2.70
CA GLN A 152 29.04 7.26 2.72
C GLN A 152 29.42 8.11 1.51
N CYS A 153 28.45 8.59 0.76
CA CYS A 153 28.67 9.67 -0.19
C CYS A 153 28.12 10.97 0.38
N GLU A 154 28.93 12.02 0.29
CA GLU A 154 28.50 13.39 0.48
C GLU A 154 28.50 14.12 -0.86
N THR A 155 27.40 14.80 -1.15
CA THR A 155 27.27 15.68 -2.31
C THR A 155 27.39 17.11 -1.83
N HIS A 156 28.31 17.85 -2.43
CA HIS A 156 28.64 19.21 -2.09
C HIS A 156 28.26 20.16 -3.23
N GLU A 157 27.67 21.30 -2.89
CA GLU A 157 27.43 22.41 -3.80
C GLU A 157 28.05 23.67 -3.18
N ASN A 158 28.94 24.34 -3.92
CA ASN A 158 29.67 25.53 -3.46
C ASN A 158 30.34 25.36 -2.07
N GLY A 159 30.91 24.17 -1.82
CA GLY A 159 31.58 23.85 -0.54
C GLY A 159 30.65 23.50 0.62
N THR A 160 29.33 23.42 0.39
CA THR A 160 28.34 23.01 1.40
C THR A 160 27.78 21.62 1.10
N THR A 161 27.73 20.74 2.10
CA THR A 161 27.11 19.42 1.96
C THR A 161 25.59 19.57 1.85
N ILE A 162 25.04 19.23 0.69
CA ILE A 162 23.59 19.31 0.43
C ILE A 162 22.88 17.96 0.59
N ALA A 163 23.60 16.85 0.44
CA ALA A 163 23.05 15.52 0.60
C ALA A 163 24.12 14.55 1.10
N SER A 164 23.72 13.57 1.90
CA SER A 164 24.56 12.53 2.47
C SER A 164 23.80 11.22 2.49
N VAL A 165 24.37 10.17 1.90
CA VAL A 165 23.75 8.84 1.80
C VAL A 165 24.75 7.76 2.19
N LYS A 166 24.28 6.78 2.96
CA LYS A 166 25.08 5.65 3.46
C LYS A 166 24.67 4.35 2.80
N TYR A 167 25.64 3.47 2.55
CA TYR A 167 25.46 2.17 1.93
C TYR A 167 26.21 1.11 2.71
N THR A 168 25.54 -0.01 3.01
CA THR A 168 26.21 -1.18 3.60
C THR A 168 26.55 -2.20 2.53
N VAL A 169 27.84 -2.34 2.24
CA VAL A 169 28.34 -3.40 1.37
C VAL A 169 28.58 -4.64 2.20
N ASN A 170 27.70 -5.61 2.05
CA ASN A 170 27.77 -6.87 2.79
C ASN A 170 28.87 -7.79 2.22
N THR A 171 29.27 -8.79 2.99
CA THR A 171 30.14 -9.86 2.49
C THR A 171 29.42 -10.70 1.44
N THR A 172 30.18 -11.44 0.63
CA THR A 172 29.65 -12.35 -0.39
C THR A 172 28.72 -13.41 0.22
N THR A 173 29.08 -13.95 1.39
CA THR A 173 28.26 -14.91 2.14
C THR A 173 27.00 -14.24 2.69
N GLY A 174 27.12 -13.03 3.24
CA GLY A 174 25.97 -12.23 3.69
C GLY A 174 24.97 -11.95 2.57
N LEU A 175 25.46 -11.65 1.36
CA LEU A 175 24.60 -11.46 0.18
C LEU A 175 23.82 -12.72 -0.19
N LYS A 176 24.48 -13.89 -0.22
CA LYS A 176 23.82 -15.18 -0.51
C LYS A 176 22.72 -15.47 0.51
N ILE A 177 22.98 -15.23 1.79
CA ILE A 177 21.99 -15.42 2.86
C ILE A 177 20.82 -14.43 2.69
N LYS A 178 21.09 -13.15 2.41
CA LYS A 178 20.03 -12.14 2.15
C LYS A 178 19.17 -12.51 0.95
N LYS A 179 19.77 -12.91 -0.18
CA LYS A 179 19.05 -13.35 -1.38
C LYS A 179 18.24 -14.62 -1.11
N ALA A 180 18.79 -15.59 -0.37
CA ALA A 180 18.07 -16.81 0.01
C ALA A 180 16.87 -16.51 0.93
N LYS A 181 17.05 -15.67 1.95
CA LYS A 181 15.96 -15.21 2.83
C LYS A 181 14.89 -14.44 2.06
N GLY A 182 15.29 -13.56 1.14
CA GLY A 182 14.36 -12.84 0.26
C GLY A 182 13.54 -13.80 -0.59
N LYS A 183 14.20 -14.76 -1.26
CA LYS A 183 13.53 -15.80 -2.06
C LYS A 183 12.60 -16.66 -1.21
N LEU A 184 13.00 -17.04 0.01
CA LEU A 184 12.16 -17.80 0.94
C LEU A 184 10.94 -16.99 1.39
N ARG A 185 11.10 -15.68 1.66
CA ARG A 185 10.00 -14.78 2.04
C ARG A 185 9.02 -14.58 0.88
N GLU A 186 9.51 -14.41 -0.34
CA GLU A 186 8.67 -14.32 -1.55
C GLU A 186 7.92 -15.62 -1.81
N LEU A 187 8.59 -16.78 -1.69
CA LEU A 187 7.94 -18.08 -1.80
C LEU A 187 6.89 -18.29 -0.69
N SER A 188 7.20 -17.86 0.53
CA SER A 188 6.26 -17.88 1.64
C SER A 188 5.04 -17.00 1.33
N LYS A 189 5.24 -15.73 0.99
CA LYS A 189 4.16 -14.78 0.67
C LYS A 189 3.27 -15.32 -0.46
N LYS A 190 3.87 -15.82 -1.54
CA LYS A 190 3.14 -16.45 -2.65
C LYS A 190 2.34 -17.67 -2.18
N ARG A 191 2.90 -18.51 -1.29
CA ARG A 191 2.20 -19.64 -0.70
C ARG A 191 0.98 -19.21 0.12
N TRP A 192 1.12 -18.16 0.93
CA TRP A 192 0.02 -17.60 1.72
C TRP A 192 -1.08 -17.01 0.83
N THR A 193 -0.74 -16.20 -0.18
CA THR A 193 -1.73 -15.67 -1.13
C THR A 193 -2.47 -16.79 -1.86
N ASN A 194 -1.75 -17.82 -2.33
CA ASN A 194 -2.37 -18.96 -3.00
C ASN A 194 -3.29 -19.76 -2.06
N ALA A 195 -2.88 -19.98 -0.81
CA ALA A 195 -3.71 -20.68 0.17
C ALA A 195 -5.00 -19.91 0.48
N ILE A 196 -4.93 -18.58 0.63
CA ILE A 196 -6.09 -17.72 0.85
C ILE A 196 -7.03 -17.77 -0.37
N LEU A 197 -6.50 -17.65 -1.59
CA LEU A 197 -7.30 -17.72 -2.81
C LEU A 197 -8.04 -19.07 -2.94
N ILE A 198 -7.35 -20.18 -2.69
CA ILE A 198 -7.97 -21.52 -2.71
C ILE A 198 -9.09 -21.60 -1.66
N PHE A 199 -8.85 -21.12 -0.44
CA PHE A 199 -9.87 -21.11 0.61
C PHE A 199 -11.10 -20.28 0.23
N CYS A 200 -10.91 -19.09 -0.34
CA CYS A 200 -11.99 -18.23 -0.82
C CYS A 200 -12.83 -18.93 -1.91
N VAL A 201 -12.17 -19.56 -2.88
CA VAL A 201 -12.85 -20.28 -3.98
C VAL A 201 -13.65 -21.47 -3.44
N VAL A 202 -13.05 -22.29 -2.58
CA VAL A 202 -13.73 -23.45 -1.98
C VAL A 202 -14.97 -23.01 -1.18
N THR A 203 -14.83 -21.96 -0.38
CA THR A 203 -15.94 -21.42 0.41
C THR A 203 -17.07 -20.89 -0.48
N ALA A 204 -16.74 -20.17 -1.56
CA ALA A 204 -17.73 -19.68 -2.51
C ALA A 204 -18.50 -20.80 -3.21
N VAL A 205 -17.80 -21.89 -3.60
CA VAL A 205 -18.44 -23.07 -4.22
C VAL A 205 -19.41 -23.74 -3.24
N ILE A 206 -19.01 -23.94 -1.98
CA ILE A 206 -19.87 -24.56 -0.95
C ILE A 206 -21.14 -23.72 -0.72
N LEU A 207 -21.00 -22.40 -0.60
CA LEU A 207 -22.15 -21.50 -0.43
C LEU A 207 -23.09 -21.54 -1.63
N THR A 208 -22.54 -21.59 -2.85
CA THR A 208 -23.33 -21.67 -4.09
C THR A 208 -24.15 -22.96 -4.14
N ILE A 209 -23.52 -24.11 -3.81
CA ILE A 209 -24.22 -25.40 -3.73
C ILE A 209 -25.31 -25.38 -2.66
N GLY A 210 -25.03 -24.79 -1.49
CA GLY A 210 -26.02 -24.64 -0.41
C GLY A 210 -27.27 -23.88 -0.85
N VAL A 211 -27.09 -22.76 -1.56
CA VAL A 211 -28.21 -21.96 -2.11
C VAL A 211 -29.02 -22.78 -3.12
N ILE A 212 -28.36 -23.51 -4.02
CA ILE A 212 -29.03 -24.37 -5.00
C ILE A 212 -29.87 -25.44 -4.30
N CYS A 213 -29.33 -26.10 -3.28
CA CYS A 213 -30.06 -27.10 -2.49
C CYS A 213 -31.30 -26.49 -1.84
N ILE A 214 -31.20 -25.30 -1.22
CA ILE A 214 -32.34 -24.61 -0.59
C ILE A 214 -33.44 -24.33 -1.61
N VAL A 215 -33.08 -23.81 -2.80
CA VAL A 215 -34.05 -23.54 -3.87
C VAL A 215 -34.77 -24.81 -4.30
N VAL A 216 -34.03 -25.92 -4.48
CA VAL A 216 -34.62 -27.22 -4.83
C VAL A 216 -35.57 -27.70 -3.73
N PHE A 217 -35.20 -27.60 -2.45
CA PHE A 217 -36.07 -27.97 -1.33
C PHE A 217 -37.36 -27.15 -1.28
N ILE A 218 -37.28 -25.84 -1.55
CA ILE A 218 -38.47 -24.98 -1.61
C ILE A 218 -39.41 -25.44 -2.73
N ILE A 219 -38.87 -25.75 -3.92
CA ILE A 219 -39.67 -26.23 -5.05
C ILE A 219 -40.33 -27.57 -4.73
N LEU A 220 -39.58 -28.53 -4.16
CA LEU A 220 -40.10 -29.84 -3.79
C LEU A 220 -41.19 -29.74 -2.72
N HIS A 221 -40.94 -28.95 -1.67
CA HIS A 221 -41.91 -28.74 -0.61
C HIS A 221 -43.17 -28.05 -1.13
N TRP A 222 -43.03 -27.07 -2.04
CA TRP A 222 -44.16 -26.41 -2.66
C TRP A 222 -45.00 -27.37 -3.52
N ALA A 223 -44.35 -28.27 -4.28
CA ALA A 223 -45.04 -29.30 -5.05
C ALA A 223 -45.79 -30.31 -4.14
N LEU A 224 -45.18 -30.72 -3.02
CA LEU A 224 -45.80 -31.58 -2.01
C LEU A 224 -46.99 -30.91 -1.32
N VAL A 225 -46.88 -29.64 -0.93
CA VAL A 225 -47.99 -28.87 -0.36
C VAL A 225 -49.12 -28.74 -1.38
N LYS A 226 -48.81 -28.52 -2.66
CA LYS A 226 -49.82 -28.40 -3.73
C LYS A 226 -50.55 -29.72 -3.97
N ALA A 227 -49.83 -30.85 -4.04
CA ALA A 227 -50.44 -32.18 -4.16
C ALA A 227 -51.25 -32.58 -2.90
N GLY A 228 -50.81 -32.15 -1.71
CA GLY A 228 -51.54 -32.30 -0.46
C GLY A 228 -52.83 -31.46 -0.39
N LEU A 229 -52.83 -30.27 -1.00
CA LEU A 229 -54.00 -29.39 -1.05
C LEU A 229 -55.06 -29.89 -2.05
N GLU A 230 -54.63 -30.41 -3.20
CA GLU A 230 -55.52 -31.03 -4.19
C GLU A 230 -56.15 -32.33 -3.66
N SER A 231 -55.41 -33.13 -2.89
CA SER A 231 -55.95 -34.33 -2.24
C SER A 231 -56.87 -34.03 -1.04
N LYS A 232 -56.72 -32.86 -0.39
CA LYS A 232 -57.56 -32.45 0.76
C LYS A 232 -58.85 -31.71 0.35
N CYS A 233 -58.89 -31.07 -0.82
CA CYS A 233 -60.12 -30.47 -1.37
C CYS A 233 -61.07 -31.46 -2.08
N GLY A 234 -60.65 -32.71 -2.33
CA GLY A 234 -61.48 -33.74 -2.98
C GLY A 234 -62.43 -34.52 -2.06
N ARG A 235 -62.38 -34.33 -0.74
CA ARG A 235 -63.15 -35.13 0.24
C ARG A 235 -64.23 -34.31 0.93
N GLY A 236 -65.14 -33.76 0.13
CA GLY A 236 -66.24 -32.94 0.64
C GLY A 236 -67.47 -32.93 -0.25
N ASN A 237 -67.78 -33.99 -0.99
CA ASN A 237 -69.09 -34.13 -1.65
C ASN A 237 -69.39 -35.56 -2.15
N LYS A 238 -69.54 -36.56 -1.27
CA LYS A 238 -70.20 -37.84 -1.62
C LYS A 238 -70.87 -38.48 -0.39
N ASP A 239 -71.77 -37.74 0.25
CA ASP A 239 -72.79 -38.34 1.12
C ASP A 239 -74.15 -37.92 0.59
N LYS A 240 -74.75 -38.77 -0.27
CA LYS A 240 -76.19 -38.98 -0.47
C LYS A 240 -76.43 -39.89 -1.68
N LYS A 241 -77.38 -40.83 -1.52
CA LYS A 241 -77.87 -41.87 -2.45
C LYS A 241 -76.91 -43.08 -2.56
N LEU A 242 -77.23 -44.26 -2.03
CA LEU A 242 -78.49 -45.00 -2.12
C LEU A 242 -78.76 -45.80 -0.84
N SER A 243 -79.94 -45.59 -0.26
CA SER A 243 -80.63 -46.59 0.55
C SER A 243 -81.22 -47.64 -0.41
N ASP A 244 -80.91 -48.92 -0.19
CA ASP A 244 -81.85 -50.04 -0.15
C ASP A 244 -81.14 -51.38 -0.39
N SER A 245 -80.90 -52.12 0.70
CA SER A 245 -81.30 -53.52 0.82
C SER A 245 -80.98 -53.99 2.24
N SER A 246 -81.91 -53.77 3.15
CA SER A 246 -81.93 -54.42 4.45
C SER A 246 -82.53 -55.81 4.27
N SER A 247 -81.74 -56.83 4.64
CA SER A 247 -82.08 -58.05 5.39
C SER A 247 -83.35 -58.85 5.03
N VAL A 248 -83.18 -60.16 4.81
CA VAL A 248 -83.87 -61.21 5.59
C VAL A 248 -83.01 -62.50 5.59
N SER A 249 -82.72 -62.99 6.79
CA SER A 249 -82.21 -64.33 7.15
C SER A 249 -83.34 -65.37 7.26
N THR A 250 -83.08 -66.67 7.03
CA THR A 250 -83.59 -67.91 7.72
C THR A 250 -83.16 -69.12 6.85
N LEU A 251 -82.25 -70.01 7.27
CA LEU A 251 -82.44 -71.26 8.06
C LEU A 251 -83.23 -72.37 7.32
N GLU A 252 -82.50 -73.35 6.78
CA GLU A 252 -82.79 -74.79 6.82
C GLU A 252 -81.48 -75.57 6.68
#